data_AF-A0A0N4Y3H5-F1
#
_entry.id   AF-A0A0N4Y3H5-F1
#
_cell.length_a   1.000
_cell.length_b   1.000
_cell.length_c   1.000
_cell.angle_alpha   90.00
_cell.angle_beta   90.00
_cell.angle_gamma   90.00
#
_symmetry.space_group_name_H-M   'P 1'
#
loop_
_entity.id
_entity.type
_entity.pdbx_description
1 polymer ?
#
loop_
_entity_poly.entity_id
_entity_poly.type
_entity_poly.pdbx_seq_one_letter_code
_entity_poly.pdbx_strand_id
1 'polypeptide(L)'
;MKSCCELKQPLMASPVNYFRSKVLVGFTFNLLAPLSRRERSSIPLLQNEFDVEKAPGTDAVEKRANKTFLDNTTLEETEIKQVVRALCRWPILSVDGIRLVKGAKEMRVGDDWLQLERNTRYKLQFQFNMLGPNRFNTEAFLPQWSKEKTAGWIVIVGEKDTDKLITISHVPAVQGDRTVRIDFVAPDKRGRCHLSVFILSDCYLGIDQELQIRADLS
;
A
#
# COMPACT_ATOMS: atom_id res chain seq x y z
N MET A 1 47.12 -10.29 9.15
CA MET A 1 45.93 -11.11 9.46
C MET A 1 44.76 -10.18 9.75
N LYS A 2 43.83 -10.02 8.81
CA LYS A 2 42.58 -9.24 8.96
C LYS A 2 41.41 -10.19 8.80
N SER A 3 40.49 -10.26 9.76
CA SER A 3 39.13 -10.83 9.67
C SER A 3 38.50 -10.72 11.08
N CYS A 4 37.24 -10.37 11.32
CA CYS A 4 36.12 -9.97 10.48
C CYS A 4 35.19 -9.13 11.37
N CYS A 5 34.75 -7.94 10.92
CA CYS A 5 33.60 -7.25 11.49
C CYS A 5 32.33 -7.88 10.92
N GLU A 6 31.40 -8.27 11.79
CA GLU A 6 30.06 -8.71 11.39
C GLU A 6 29.24 -7.50 10.90
N LEU A 7 28.97 -7.51 9.60
CA LEU A 7 28.04 -6.60 8.94
C LEU A 7 26.60 -7.05 9.22
N LYS A 8 25.85 -6.24 9.96
CA LYS A 8 24.38 -6.30 10.01
C LYS A 8 23.83 -5.99 8.61
N GLN A 9 23.21 -6.98 7.96
CA GLN A 9 22.36 -6.77 6.79
C GLN A 9 20.94 -6.39 7.23
N PRO A 10 20.30 -5.37 6.64
CA PRO A 10 18.87 -5.14 6.80
C PRO A 10 18.07 -6.15 5.96
N LEU A 11 16.94 -6.62 6.51
CA LEU A 11 16.02 -7.57 5.87
C LEU A 11 15.58 -7.04 4.49
N MET A 12 15.98 -7.78 3.46
CA MET A 12 15.47 -7.64 2.09
C MET A 12 14.00 -8.09 2.05
N ALA A 13 13.13 -7.20 1.57
CA ALA A 13 11.78 -7.55 1.17
C ALA A 13 11.84 -8.49 -0.04
N SER A 14 11.22 -9.67 0.09
CA SER A 14 11.05 -10.62 -1.00
C SER A 14 9.84 -10.21 -1.88
N PRO A 15 9.93 -10.35 -3.22
CA PRO A 15 8.87 -9.93 -4.13
C PRO A 15 7.76 -10.99 -4.19
N VAL A 16 6.57 -10.64 -3.73
CA VAL A 16 5.36 -11.46 -3.94
C VAL A 16 4.90 -11.30 -5.39
N ASN A 17 5.32 -12.24 -6.22
CA ASN A 17 4.67 -12.53 -7.50
C ASN A 17 3.34 -13.24 -7.21
N TYR A 18 2.18 -12.58 -7.35
CA TYR A 18 0.93 -13.25 -7.78
C TYR A 18 -0.20 -12.25 -8.06
N PHE A 19 -0.46 -11.97 -9.35
CA PHE A 19 -1.75 -11.73 -10.04
C PHE A 19 -1.47 -11.01 -11.36
N ARG A 20 -1.05 -11.76 -12.39
CA ARG A 20 -1.06 -11.25 -13.77
C ARG A 20 -2.45 -11.45 -14.38
N SER A 21 -3.41 -10.61 -13.97
CA SER A 21 -4.57 -10.35 -14.82
C SER A 21 -4.18 -9.30 -15.86
N LYS A 22 -4.18 -9.69 -17.14
CA LYS A 22 -3.84 -8.84 -18.29
C LYS A 22 -4.85 -7.69 -18.55
N VAL A 23 -5.81 -7.46 -17.65
CA VAL A 23 -6.97 -6.59 -17.95
C VAL A 23 -6.86 -5.17 -17.38
N LEU A 24 -5.87 -4.84 -16.54
CA LEU A 24 -5.82 -3.51 -15.88
C LEU A 24 -4.57 -2.65 -16.13
N VAL A 25 -3.64 -3.05 -17.00
CA VAL A 25 -2.27 -2.47 -17.05
C VAL A 25 -1.90 -1.89 -18.42
N GLY A 26 -2.83 -1.23 -19.09
CA GLY A 26 -2.60 -0.76 -20.47
C GLY A 26 -1.89 0.58 -20.61
N PHE A 27 -2.13 1.55 -19.72
CA PHE A 27 -1.82 2.96 -20.01
C PHE A 27 -0.69 3.58 -19.17
N THR A 28 -0.64 3.34 -17.86
CA THR A 28 0.47 3.84 -17.03
C THR A 28 1.80 3.20 -17.39
N PHE A 29 1.79 1.93 -17.82
CA PHE A 29 2.99 1.26 -18.30
C PHE A 29 3.53 1.86 -19.61
N ASN A 30 2.67 2.41 -20.47
CA ASN A 30 3.08 3.01 -21.75
C ASN A 30 3.50 4.49 -21.63
N LEU A 31 2.83 5.28 -20.78
CA LEU A 31 3.20 6.69 -20.56
C LEU A 31 4.52 6.84 -19.77
N LEU A 32 4.81 5.88 -18.89
CA LEU A 32 6.08 5.82 -18.13
C LEU A 32 7.09 4.84 -18.75
N ALA A 33 6.75 4.15 -19.85
CA ALA A 33 7.68 3.27 -20.58
C ALA A 33 9.02 3.94 -20.95
N PRO A 34 9.08 5.23 -21.32
CA PRO A 34 10.35 5.89 -21.64
C PRO A 34 11.33 5.93 -20.46
N LEU A 35 10.83 5.94 -19.22
CA LEU A 35 11.66 5.87 -18.01
C LEU A 35 12.22 4.48 -17.74
N SER A 36 11.77 3.43 -18.47
CA SER A 36 12.24 2.04 -18.33
C SER A 36 13.72 1.84 -18.69
N ARG A 37 14.42 2.85 -19.23
CA ARG A 37 15.89 2.82 -19.41
C ARG A 37 16.67 3.08 -18.11
N ARG A 38 16.05 3.72 -17.10
CA ARG A 38 16.48 3.59 -15.70
C ARG A 38 15.79 2.34 -15.16
N GLU A 39 16.55 1.38 -14.66
CA GLU A 39 15.96 0.15 -14.12
C GLU A 39 14.89 0.46 -13.07
N ARG A 40 13.61 0.19 -13.41
CA ARG A 40 12.50 -0.09 -12.48
C ARG A 40 12.01 1.05 -11.58
N SER A 41 11.84 2.29 -12.08
CA SER A 41 11.05 3.28 -11.34
C SER A 41 9.57 2.85 -11.28
N SER A 42 9.09 2.50 -10.09
CA SER A 42 7.67 2.24 -9.82
C SER A 42 6.91 3.54 -9.52
N ILE A 43 5.58 3.51 -9.56
CA ILE A 43 4.76 4.68 -9.22
C ILE A 43 5.12 5.24 -7.82
N PRO A 44 5.20 4.42 -6.74
CA PRO A 44 5.63 4.92 -5.43
C PRO A 44 7.04 5.55 -5.43
N LEU A 45 7.98 5.01 -6.21
CA LEU A 45 9.32 5.56 -6.30
C LEU A 45 9.33 6.95 -6.96
N LEU A 46 8.57 7.13 -8.04
CA LEU A 46 8.41 8.43 -8.69
C LEU A 46 7.66 9.42 -7.79
N GLN A 47 6.64 8.96 -7.07
CA GLN A 47 5.92 9.80 -6.10
C GLN A 47 6.85 10.29 -4.99
N ASN A 48 7.77 9.45 -4.53
CA ASN A 48 8.80 9.83 -3.56
C ASN A 48 9.86 10.77 -4.17
N GLU A 49 10.37 10.46 -5.36
CA GLU A 49 11.37 11.28 -6.07
C GLU A 49 10.87 12.72 -6.27
N PHE A 50 9.60 12.88 -6.62
CA PHE A 50 8.99 14.18 -6.84
C PHE A 50 8.24 14.73 -5.62
N ASP A 51 8.42 14.15 -4.43
CA ASP A 51 7.81 14.60 -3.16
C ASP A 51 6.29 14.87 -3.28
N VAL A 52 5.57 13.96 -3.94
CA VAL A 52 4.13 14.09 -4.21
C VAL A 52 3.33 14.10 -2.92
N GLU A 53 3.73 13.29 -1.94
CA GLU A 53 3.07 13.14 -0.64
C GLU A 53 2.87 14.47 0.09
N LYS A 54 3.88 15.35 0.05
CA LYS A 54 3.89 16.64 0.77
C LYS A 54 3.56 17.82 -0.13
N ALA A 55 3.26 17.57 -1.40
CA ALA A 55 3.01 18.64 -2.35
C ALA A 55 1.71 19.40 -2.00
N PRO A 56 1.72 20.75 -2.03
CA PRO A 56 0.51 21.54 -1.82
C PRO A 56 -0.49 21.41 -2.98
N GLY A 57 -0.05 20.93 -4.14
CA GLY A 57 -0.84 20.78 -5.36
C GLY A 57 -0.03 20.19 -6.50
N THR A 58 -0.72 19.79 -7.57
CA THR A 58 -0.10 19.19 -8.76
C THR A 58 0.93 20.11 -9.41
N ASP A 59 0.68 21.42 -9.48
CA ASP A 59 1.61 22.39 -10.08
C ASP A 59 3.00 22.39 -9.42
N ALA A 60 3.07 22.14 -8.11
CA ALA A 60 4.33 22.05 -7.39
C ALA A 60 5.11 20.79 -7.79
N VAL A 61 4.41 19.68 -8.03
CA VAL A 61 4.99 18.44 -8.54
C VAL A 61 5.44 18.62 -9.98
N GLU A 62 4.63 19.26 -10.82
CA GLU A 62 4.96 19.54 -12.23
C GLU A 62 6.28 20.32 -12.32
N LYS A 63 6.44 21.40 -11.53
CA LYS A 63 7.70 22.17 -11.51
C LYS A 63 8.93 21.33 -11.16
N ARG A 64 8.81 20.38 -10.22
CA ARG A 64 9.92 19.49 -9.82
C ARG A 64 10.21 18.43 -10.87
N ALA A 65 9.17 17.85 -11.45
CA ALA A 65 9.29 16.72 -12.35
C ALA A 65 9.63 17.11 -13.79
N ASN A 66 9.23 18.31 -14.23
CA ASN A 66 9.31 18.71 -15.64
C ASN A 66 10.73 18.61 -16.21
N LYS A 67 11.73 19.16 -15.50
CA LYS A 67 13.14 19.06 -15.91
C LYS A 67 13.59 17.60 -16.01
N THR A 68 13.28 16.79 -15.00
CA THR A 68 13.65 15.37 -14.99
C THR A 68 13.02 14.62 -16.17
N PHE A 69 11.76 14.86 -16.49
CA PHE A 69 11.12 14.22 -17.64
C PHE A 69 11.71 14.68 -18.97
N LEU A 70 11.93 15.99 -19.17
CA LEU A 70 12.54 16.51 -20.39
C LEU A 70 13.97 15.98 -20.61
N ASP A 71 14.76 15.87 -19.54
CA ASP A 71 16.15 15.41 -19.62
C ASP A 71 16.27 13.89 -19.85
N ASN A 72 15.25 13.10 -19.46
CA ASN A 72 15.33 11.63 -19.44
C ASN A 72 14.32 10.94 -20.37
N THR A 73 13.44 11.69 -21.06
CA THR A 73 12.39 11.14 -21.94
C THR A 73 12.25 11.98 -23.21
N THR A 74 11.49 11.48 -24.17
CA THR A 74 11.14 12.19 -25.42
C THR A 74 9.75 12.83 -25.37
N LEU A 75 9.17 12.95 -24.16
CA LEU A 75 7.81 13.43 -23.98
C LEU A 75 7.73 14.95 -24.19
N GLU A 76 6.66 15.41 -24.82
CA GLU A 76 6.35 16.83 -24.92
C GLU A 76 5.82 17.38 -23.59
N GLU A 77 5.86 18.70 -23.40
CA GLU A 77 5.46 19.34 -22.14
C GLU A 77 3.99 19.04 -21.77
N THR A 78 3.11 18.89 -22.76
CA THR A 78 1.70 18.51 -22.57
C THR A 78 1.56 17.07 -22.06
N GLU A 79 2.36 16.15 -22.61
CA GLU A 79 2.39 14.75 -22.18
C GLU A 79 2.98 14.62 -20.78
N ILE A 80 4.04 15.37 -20.47
CA ILE A 80 4.63 15.44 -19.13
C ILE A 80 3.58 15.90 -18.11
N LYS A 81 2.80 16.94 -18.41
CA LYS A 81 1.71 17.39 -17.54
C LYS A 81 0.68 16.28 -17.30
N GLN A 82 0.33 15.50 -18.33
CA GLN A 82 -0.59 14.36 -18.16
C GLN A 82 0.01 13.27 -17.28
N VAL A 83 1.29 12.94 -17.46
CA VAL A 83 2.02 11.98 -16.62
C VAL A 83 2.03 12.44 -15.17
N VAL A 84 2.39 13.69 -14.88
CA VAL A 84 2.43 14.22 -13.52
C VAL A 84 1.05 14.26 -12.89
N ARG A 85 0.01 14.65 -13.64
CA ARG A 85 -1.37 14.58 -13.16
C ARG A 85 -1.79 13.17 -12.78
N ALA A 86 -1.46 12.17 -13.60
CA ALA A 86 -1.73 10.77 -13.30
C ALA A 86 -0.96 10.32 -12.03
N LEU A 87 0.30 10.71 -11.90
CA LEU A 87 1.14 10.41 -10.74
C LEU A 87 0.56 11.02 -9.44
N CYS A 88 0.06 12.25 -9.51
CA CYS A 88 -0.59 12.93 -8.39
C CYS A 88 -1.95 12.33 -8.05
N ARG A 89 -2.70 11.80 -9.02
CA ARG A 89 -3.99 11.13 -8.79
C ARG A 89 -3.84 9.72 -8.20
N TRP A 90 -2.68 9.10 -8.39
CA TRP A 90 -2.43 7.76 -7.87
C TRP A 90 -2.42 7.76 -6.33
N PRO A 91 -3.18 6.89 -5.64
CA PRO A 91 -3.29 6.94 -4.19
C PRO A 91 -1.97 6.75 -3.46
N ILE A 92 -1.75 7.56 -2.42
CA ILE A 92 -0.70 7.37 -1.42
C ILE A 92 -1.41 7.11 -0.10
N LEU A 93 -1.40 5.86 0.36
CA LEU A 93 -2.02 5.45 1.62
C LEU A 93 -0.94 5.25 2.68
N SER A 94 -1.08 5.91 3.82
CA SER A 94 -0.38 5.54 5.07
C SER A 94 -1.33 4.81 5.99
N VAL A 95 -0.80 3.82 6.72
CA VAL A 95 -1.56 3.02 7.68
C VAL A 95 -0.91 3.16 9.06
N ASP A 96 -1.66 3.74 9.99
CA ASP A 96 -1.15 4.11 11.31
C ASP A 96 -2.02 3.56 12.43
N GLY A 97 -1.47 3.56 13.66
CA GLY A 97 -2.26 3.29 14.86
C GLY A 97 -2.93 1.92 14.90
N ILE A 98 -2.24 0.87 14.44
CA ILE A 98 -2.77 -0.50 14.38
C ILE A 98 -2.95 -1.07 15.80
N ARG A 99 -4.16 -1.54 16.10
CA ARG A 99 -4.57 -2.04 17.41
C ARG A 99 -5.55 -3.20 17.28
N LEU A 100 -5.52 -4.10 18.27
CA LEU A 100 -6.51 -5.15 18.45
C LEU A 100 -7.41 -4.84 19.64
N VAL A 101 -8.72 -4.92 19.45
CA VAL A 101 -9.72 -4.65 20.49
C VAL A 101 -10.52 -5.92 20.79
N LYS A 102 -10.67 -6.23 22.08
CA LYS A 102 -11.55 -7.28 22.61
C LYS A 102 -12.30 -6.74 23.83
N GLY A 103 -13.60 -6.48 23.68
CA GLY A 103 -14.38 -5.81 24.73
C GLY A 103 -13.76 -4.45 25.08
N ALA A 104 -13.42 -4.24 26.35
CA ALA A 104 -12.74 -3.03 26.82
C ALA A 104 -11.21 -3.10 26.71
N LYS A 105 -10.62 -4.26 26.37
CA LYS A 105 -9.17 -4.42 26.23
C LYS A 105 -8.71 -3.96 24.84
N GLU A 106 -7.75 -3.05 24.81
CA GLU A 106 -7.07 -2.60 23.60
C GLU A 106 -5.58 -2.98 23.67
N MET A 107 -5.04 -3.51 22.58
CA MET A 107 -3.66 -3.97 22.47
C MET A 107 -3.03 -3.33 21.25
N ARG A 108 -1.93 -2.60 21.44
CA ARG A 108 -1.19 -2.01 20.32
C ARG A 108 -0.43 -3.10 19.57
N VAL A 109 -0.53 -3.09 18.24
CA VAL A 109 0.32 -3.93 17.40
C VAL A 109 1.68 -3.25 17.27
N GLY A 110 2.73 -3.97 17.61
CA GLY A 110 4.12 -3.56 17.49
C GLY A 110 5.00 -4.77 17.20
N ASP A 111 6.27 -4.70 17.58
CA ASP A 111 7.24 -5.78 17.30
C ASP A 111 7.17 -6.95 18.29
N ASP A 112 6.45 -6.80 19.40
CA ASP A 112 6.33 -7.82 20.44
C ASP A 112 5.20 -8.82 20.16
N TRP A 113 5.32 -10.00 20.79
CA TRP A 113 4.29 -11.04 20.75
C TRP A 113 3.08 -10.64 21.58
N LEU A 114 1.91 -10.55 20.93
CA LEU A 114 0.64 -10.30 21.59
C LEU A 114 0.04 -11.60 22.11
N GLN A 115 -0.28 -11.63 23.40
CA GLN A 115 -1.00 -12.73 24.03
C GLN A 115 -2.48 -12.67 23.63
N LEU A 116 -2.90 -13.59 22.77
CA LEU A 116 -4.26 -13.70 22.25
C LEU A 116 -4.88 -15.03 22.68
N GLU A 117 -6.19 -15.03 22.87
CA GLU A 117 -6.94 -16.26 23.14
C GLU A 117 -7.31 -16.91 21.80
N ARG A 118 -7.10 -18.22 21.70
CA ARG A 118 -7.50 -18.96 20.50
C ARG A 118 -9.01 -18.95 20.30
N ASN A 119 -9.44 -19.11 19.04
CA ASN A 119 -10.86 -19.14 18.65
C ASN A 119 -11.70 -17.98 19.23
N THR A 120 -11.06 -16.82 19.43
CA THR A 120 -11.68 -15.65 20.06
C THR A 120 -11.83 -14.54 19.05
N ARG A 121 -12.97 -13.83 19.10
CA ARG A 121 -13.23 -12.67 18.24
C ARG A 121 -12.43 -11.46 18.71
N TYR A 122 -11.71 -10.87 17.76
CA TYR A 122 -10.99 -9.60 17.92
C TYR A 122 -11.43 -8.64 16.82
N LYS A 123 -11.31 -7.34 17.13
CA LYS A 123 -11.48 -6.27 16.16
C LYS A 123 -10.13 -5.62 15.88
N LEU A 124 -9.66 -5.76 14.65
CA LEU A 124 -8.49 -5.05 14.14
C LEU A 124 -8.90 -3.63 13.78
N GLN A 125 -8.25 -2.64 14.39
CA GLN A 125 -8.47 -1.23 14.14
C GLN A 125 -7.17 -0.58 13.66
N PHE A 126 -7.23 0.26 12.63
CA PHE A 126 -6.12 1.09 12.16
C PHE A 126 -6.65 2.36 11.48
N GLN A 127 -5.78 3.34 11.30
CA GLN A 127 -6.08 4.59 10.59
C GLN A 127 -5.54 4.51 9.17
N PHE A 128 -6.42 4.74 8.19
CA PHE A 128 -6.03 5.08 6.84
C PHE A 128 -5.83 6.58 6.76
N ASN A 129 -4.67 7.01 6.30
CA ASN A 129 -4.36 8.40 6.04
C ASN A 129 -3.99 8.55 4.56
N MET A 130 -4.86 9.18 3.78
CA MET A 130 -4.58 9.48 2.38
C MET A 130 -3.68 10.70 2.29
N LEU A 131 -2.57 10.58 1.57
CA LEU A 131 -1.54 11.62 1.47
C LEU A 131 -1.48 12.23 0.06
N GLY A 132 -0.72 13.33 -0.07
CA GLY A 132 -0.56 14.04 -1.33
C GLY A 132 -1.71 14.97 -1.69
N PRO A 133 -1.62 15.61 -2.86
CA PRO A 133 -2.60 16.60 -3.32
C PRO A 133 -3.97 15.98 -3.66
N ASN A 134 -4.03 14.68 -3.96
CA ASN A 134 -5.26 13.99 -4.33
C ASN A 134 -5.97 13.30 -3.15
N ARG A 135 -5.56 13.56 -1.90
CA ARG A 135 -6.04 12.82 -0.72
C ARG A 135 -7.55 12.86 -0.45
N PHE A 136 -8.26 13.85 -0.99
CA PHE A 136 -9.72 13.99 -0.83
C PHE A 136 -10.51 13.53 -2.06
N ASN A 137 -9.83 13.12 -3.12
CA ASN A 137 -10.47 12.64 -4.34
C ASN A 137 -10.45 11.11 -4.39
N THR A 138 -11.63 10.52 -4.50
CA THR A 138 -11.82 9.07 -4.51
C THR A 138 -12.09 8.51 -5.90
N GLU A 139 -12.23 9.37 -6.91
CA GLU A 139 -12.43 8.95 -8.30
C GLU A 139 -11.13 8.37 -8.86
N ALA A 140 -11.21 7.09 -9.25
CA ALA A 140 -10.08 6.35 -9.77
C ALA A 140 -9.67 6.88 -11.15
N PHE A 141 -8.38 7.13 -11.35
CA PHE A 141 -7.82 7.47 -12.66
C PHE A 141 -7.63 6.20 -13.49
N LEU A 142 -8.65 5.85 -14.29
CA LEU A 142 -8.69 4.62 -15.07
C LEU A 142 -8.94 4.92 -16.56
N PRO A 143 -7.93 5.34 -17.33
CA PRO A 143 -8.12 5.82 -18.71
C PRO A 143 -8.66 4.76 -19.69
N GLN A 144 -8.56 3.47 -19.34
CA GLN A 144 -9.04 2.35 -20.15
C GLN A 144 -10.42 1.84 -19.67
N TRP A 145 -10.98 2.45 -18.64
CA TRP A 145 -12.27 2.08 -18.07
C TRP A 145 -13.32 3.10 -18.47
N SER A 146 -14.42 2.66 -19.08
CA SER A 146 -15.41 3.54 -19.70
C SER A 146 -16.38 4.19 -18.72
N LYS A 147 -16.40 3.75 -17.46
CA LYS A 147 -17.29 4.24 -16.42
C LYS A 147 -16.51 4.91 -15.31
N GLU A 148 -17.12 5.86 -14.63
CA GLU A 148 -16.54 6.36 -13.37
C GLU A 148 -16.46 5.23 -12.35
N LYS A 149 -15.36 5.18 -11.60
CA LYS A 149 -15.17 4.22 -10.52
C LYS A 149 -14.56 4.92 -9.33
N THR A 150 -15.08 4.63 -8.15
CA THR A 150 -14.47 5.07 -6.89
C THR A 150 -13.49 3.99 -6.41
N ALA A 151 -12.26 4.38 -6.07
CA ALA A 151 -11.25 3.46 -5.58
C ALA A 151 -11.53 3.03 -4.14
N GLY A 152 -11.75 1.73 -3.93
CA GLY A 152 -11.92 1.10 -2.64
C GLY A 152 -10.66 0.33 -2.21
N TRP A 153 -10.81 -0.36 -1.07
CA TRP A 153 -9.75 -1.17 -0.49
C TRP A 153 -10.30 -2.52 -0.04
N ILE A 154 -9.48 -3.55 -0.09
CA ILE A 154 -9.79 -4.89 0.38
C ILE A 154 -8.80 -5.19 1.50
N VAL A 155 -9.31 -5.50 2.68
CA VAL A 155 -8.50 -5.91 3.83
C VAL A 155 -8.66 -7.41 4.02
N ILE A 156 -7.53 -8.13 4.00
CA ILE A 156 -7.48 -9.57 4.22
C ILE A 156 -6.66 -9.83 5.48
N VAL A 157 -7.17 -10.67 6.36
CA VAL A 157 -6.40 -11.21 7.49
C VAL A 157 -6.26 -12.72 7.28
N GLY A 158 -5.05 -13.24 7.43
CA GLY A 158 -4.78 -14.65 7.25
C GLY A 158 -3.42 -15.09 7.79
N GLU A 159 -3.09 -16.35 7.57
CA GLU A 159 -1.81 -16.96 7.92
C GLU A 159 -1.12 -17.40 6.63
N LYS A 160 -0.02 -16.75 6.25
CA LYS A 160 0.71 -17.08 5.02
C LYS A 160 1.38 -18.45 5.09
N ASP A 161 1.94 -18.78 6.25
CA ASP A 161 2.69 -20.03 6.45
C ASP A 161 1.82 -21.28 6.25
N THR A 162 0.49 -21.15 6.38
CA THR A 162 -0.47 -22.25 6.24
C THR A 162 -1.54 -21.97 5.19
N ASP A 163 -1.35 -20.95 4.35
CA ASP A 163 -2.32 -20.52 3.32
C ASP A 163 -3.77 -20.38 3.84
N LYS A 164 -3.94 -19.93 5.08
CA LYS A 164 -5.25 -19.87 5.74
C LYS A 164 -5.83 -18.47 5.71
N LEU A 165 -6.94 -18.30 5.01
CA LEU A 165 -7.76 -17.10 5.07
C LEU A 165 -8.58 -17.08 6.37
N ILE A 166 -8.50 -15.98 7.14
CA ILE A 166 -9.29 -15.79 8.36
C ILE A 166 -10.49 -14.88 8.10
N THR A 167 -10.26 -13.73 7.47
CA THR A 167 -11.35 -12.82 7.10
C THR A 167 -10.97 -11.99 5.87
N ILE A 168 -11.99 -11.55 5.14
CA ILE A 168 -11.89 -10.58 4.05
C ILE A 168 -12.95 -9.50 4.29
N SER A 169 -12.58 -8.25 4.10
CA SER A 169 -13.49 -7.13 4.29
C SER A 169 -13.24 -6.06 3.24
N HIS A 170 -14.33 -5.61 2.61
CA HIS A 170 -14.28 -4.49 1.68
C HIS A 170 -14.41 -3.18 2.45
N VAL A 171 -13.47 -2.28 2.26
CA VAL A 171 -13.45 -0.94 2.81
C VAL A 171 -13.77 0.02 1.65
N PRO A 172 -14.87 0.78 1.71
CA PRO A 172 -15.17 1.74 0.67
C PRO A 172 -14.12 2.85 0.64
N ALA A 173 -14.18 3.66 -0.41
CA ALA A 173 -13.23 4.73 -0.62
C ALA A 173 -13.05 5.65 0.59
N VAL A 174 -11.82 6.15 0.74
CA VAL A 174 -11.39 6.98 1.86
C VAL A 174 -10.97 8.35 1.35
N GLN A 175 -11.46 9.39 2.03
CA GLN A 175 -11.09 10.78 1.80
C GLN A 175 -10.36 11.29 3.05
N GLY A 176 -9.15 11.81 2.87
CA GLY A 176 -8.31 12.20 4.00
C GLY A 176 -8.08 11.02 4.93
N ASP A 177 -8.54 11.14 6.18
CA ASP A 177 -8.26 10.17 7.22
C ASP A 177 -9.50 9.41 7.66
N ARG A 178 -9.37 8.10 7.86
CA ARG A 178 -10.48 7.24 8.31
C ARG A 178 -10.00 6.13 9.20
N THR A 179 -10.71 5.91 10.31
CA THR A 179 -10.53 4.69 11.12
C THR A 179 -11.27 3.52 10.48
N VAL A 180 -10.53 2.46 10.18
CA VAL A 180 -11.05 1.19 9.66
C VAL A 180 -11.10 0.18 10.79
N ARG A 181 -12.14 -0.66 10.80
CA ARG A 181 -12.37 -1.70 11.82
C ARG A 181 -12.80 -2.99 11.14
N ILE A 182 -12.03 -4.04 11.35
CA ILE A 182 -12.25 -5.37 10.76
C ILE A 182 -12.40 -6.39 11.88
N ASP A 183 -13.50 -7.13 11.89
CA ASP A 183 -13.69 -8.24 12.83
C ASP A 183 -13.08 -9.52 12.28
N PHE A 184 -12.37 -10.27 13.13
CA PHE A 184 -11.83 -11.58 12.80
C PHE A 184 -11.86 -12.52 14.01
N VAL A 185 -11.71 -13.81 13.78
CA VAL A 185 -11.58 -14.82 14.84
C VAL A 185 -10.15 -15.34 14.82
N ALA A 186 -9.46 -15.24 15.95
CA ALA A 186 -8.09 -15.75 16.08
C ALA A 186 -8.05 -17.27 15.78
N PRO A 187 -6.99 -17.78 15.14
CA PRO A 187 -6.87 -19.20 14.82
C PRO A 187 -7.09 -20.11 16.04
N ASP A 188 -7.77 -21.24 15.84
CA ASP A 188 -7.90 -22.28 16.87
C ASP A 188 -6.66 -23.20 16.86
N LYS A 189 -5.52 -22.63 17.23
CA LYS A 189 -4.27 -23.36 17.47
C LYS A 189 -3.54 -22.74 18.65
N ARG A 190 -2.58 -23.46 19.20
CA ARG A 190 -1.75 -23.00 20.32
C ARG A 190 -0.37 -22.56 19.86
N GLY A 191 0.20 -21.63 20.62
CA GLY A 191 1.55 -21.13 20.43
C GLY A 191 1.63 -19.99 19.42
N ARG A 192 2.86 -19.70 19.03
CA ARG A 192 3.22 -18.53 18.23
C ARG A 192 2.82 -18.68 16.77
N CYS A 193 2.19 -17.66 16.21
CA CYS A 193 1.90 -17.54 14.79
C CYS A 193 1.97 -16.09 14.30
N HIS A 194 2.19 -15.91 13.00
CA HIS A 194 2.13 -14.63 12.33
C HIS A 194 0.78 -14.48 11.62
N LEU A 195 -0.01 -13.48 12.01
CA LEU A 195 -1.18 -13.07 11.24
C LEU A 195 -0.74 -11.98 10.26
N SER A 196 -0.91 -12.23 8.97
CA SER A 196 -0.69 -11.25 7.92
C SER A 196 -1.98 -10.47 7.66
N VAL A 197 -1.87 -9.15 7.62
CA VAL A 197 -2.92 -8.22 7.22
C VAL A 197 -2.52 -7.63 5.89
N PHE A 198 -3.25 -7.95 4.83
CA PHE A 198 -3.06 -7.33 3.53
C PHE A 198 -4.09 -6.23 3.34
N ILE A 199 -3.63 -5.07 2.85
CA ILE A 199 -4.47 -3.95 2.45
C ILE A 199 -4.23 -3.75 0.96
N LEU A 200 -5.22 -4.12 0.17
CA LEU A 200 -5.13 -4.16 -1.28
C LEU A 200 -6.01 -3.09 -1.90
N SER A 201 -5.54 -2.45 -2.97
CA SER A 201 -6.44 -1.61 -3.77
C SER A 201 -7.25 -2.46 -4.73
N ASP A 202 -8.52 -2.09 -4.95
CA ASP A 202 -9.37 -2.74 -5.96
C ASP A 202 -9.24 -2.12 -7.37
N CYS A 203 -8.45 -1.05 -7.52
CA CYS A 203 -8.30 -0.29 -8.76
C CYS A 203 -6.85 -0.10 -9.21
N TYR A 204 -5.91 -0.10 -8.27
CA TYR A 204 -4.52 0.24 -8.55
C TYR A 204 -3.58 -0.90 -8.17
N LEU A 205 -2.45 -1.00 -8.87
CA LEU A 205 -1.42 -1.97 -8.59
C LEU A 205 -0.20 -1.30 -7.96
N GLY A 206 0.55 -2.06 -7.16
CA GLY A 206 1.83 -1.60 -6.60
C GLY A 206 1.71 -0.60 -5.44
N ILE A 207 0.50 -0.46 -4.87
CA ILE A 207 0.24 0.32 -3.66
C ILE A 207 -0.32 -0.55 -2.51
N ASP A 208 -0.31 -1.87 -2.71
CA ASP A 208 -0.74 -2.84 -1.73
C ASP A 208 0.25 -2.90 -0.57
N GLN A 209 -0.27 -3.05 0.65
CA GLN A 209 0.52 -3.08 1.87
C GLN A 209 0.31 -4.39 2.61
N GLU A 210 1.37 -4.88 3.25
CA GLU A 210 1.33 -6.03 4.13
C GLU A 210 1.84 -5.63 5.51
N LEU A 211 1.07 -5.98 6.54
CA LEU A 211 1.41 -5.79 7.93
C LEU A 211 1.40 -7.14 8.63
N GLN A 212 2.26 -7.31 9.63
CA GLN A 212 2.37 -8.56 10.38
C GLN A 212 2.01 -8.33 11.85
N ILE A 213 1.17 -9.20 12.39
CA ILE A 213 0.85 -9.27 13.82
C ILE A 213 1.48 -10.55 14.37
N ARG A 214 2.37 -10.41 15.35
CA ARG A 214 2.97 -11.53 16.09
C ARG A 214 2.02 -11.92 17.22
N ALA A 215 1.38 -13.08 17.09
CA ALA A 215 0.40 -13.56 18.06
C ALA A 215 0.92 -14.82 18.77
N ASP A 216 0.80 -14.86 20.09
CA ASP A 216 1.02 -16.05 20.90
C ASP A 216 -0.35 -16.52 21.43
N LEU A 217 -0.82 -17.66 20.93
CA LEU A 217 -2.17 -18.16 21.15
C LEU A 217 -2.23 -19.14 22.33
N SER A 218 -2.98 -18.77 23.39
CA SER A 218 -3.26 -19.61 24.56
C SER A 218 -4.63 -20.30 24.49
#